data_AF-A0AAD4MPC4-F1
#
_entry.id   AF-A0AAD4MPC4-F1
#
_cell.length_a   1.000
_cell.length_b   1.000
_cell.length_c   1.000
_cell.angle_alpha   90.00
_cell.angle_beta   90.00
_cell.angle_gamma   90.00
#
_symmetry.space_group_name_H-M   'P 1'
#
loop_
_entity.id
_entity.type
_entity.pdbx_description
1 polymer ?
#
loop_
_entity_poly.entity_id
_entity_poly.type
_entity_poly.pdbx_seq_one_letter_code
_entity_poly.pdbx_strand_id
1 'polypeptide(L)'
;MADNNPDDKQHRCCCNSMHVERGAYIIGIVGMVLSGLGVVGAAVELKWDHAIGSILSLVLYASIIYAQKKQNPSLYWPFLIVNGIGIVLVAIYIIMSAVLLALSMAIPENSLSEETLDGATQDQVIAATRLGIVMVMAMFSAFLIFAAWFQYVVYRAYEYMKMTQMNLHTTNKA
;
A
#
# COMPACT_ATOMS: atom_id res chain seq x y z
N MET A 1 -16.27 18.17 -24.39
CA MET A 1 -17.08 17.17 -25.11
C MET A 1 -17.00 15.89 -24.30
N ALA A 2 -18.06 15.58 -23.54
CA ALA A 2 -18.15 14.33 -22.79
C ALA A 2 -18.81 13.32 -23.71
N ASP A 3 -18.03 12.36 -24.19
CA ASP A 3 -18.51 11.27 -25.02
C ASP A 3 -19.34 10.33 -24.15
N ASN A 4 -20.64 10.21 -24.44
CA ASN A 4 -21.58 9.38 -23.69
C ASN A 4 -21.54 7.94 -24.21
N ASN A 5 -20.36 7.30 -24.18
CA ASN A 5 -20.26 5.88 -24.48
C ASN A 5 -20.70 5.08 -23.24
N PRO A 6 -21.72 4.19 -23.30
CA PRO A 6 -22.15 3.38 -22.16
C PRO A 6 -21.05 2.49 -21.55
N ASP A 7 -19.98 2.18 -22.30
CA ASP A 7 -18.79 1.47 -21.80
C ASP A 7 -17.97 2.30 -20.78
N ASP A 8 -18.13 3.62 -20.75
CA ASP A 8 -17.35 4.54 -19.91
C ASP A 8 -17.79 4.53 -18.42
N LYS A 9 -18.86 3.79 -18.10
CA LYS A 9 -19.28 3.53 -16.71
C LYS A 9 -18.48 2.42 -16.04
N GLN A 10 -17.93 1.46 -16.79
CA GLN A 10 -17.13 0.38 -16.20
C GLN A 10 -15.73 0.85 -15.76
N HIS A 11 -15.26 1.98 -16.25
CA HIS A 11 -13.89 2.47 -16.03
C HIS A 11 -13.82 3.62 -15.01
N ARG A 12 -14.67 3.59 -13.98
CA ARG A 12 -14.68 4.61 -12.92
C ARG A 12 -14.30 4.04 -11.54
N CYS A 13 -13.47 4.78 -10.81
CA CYS A 13 -13.09 4.57 -9.41
C CYS A 13 -13.80 5.60 -8.50
N CYS A 14 -13.68 5.41 -7.18
CA CYS A 14 -14.25 6.29 -6.14
C CYS A 14 -15.77 6.49 -6.31
N CYS A 15 -16.57 5.45 -6.06
CA CYS A 15 -18.03 5.51 -6.14
C CYS A 15 -18.56 6.03 -7.50
N ASN A 16 -17.91 5.61 -8.60
CA ASN A 16 -18.29 5.99 -9.97
C ASN A 16 -18.07 7.48 -10.32
N SER A 17 -17.34 8.23 -9.48
CA SER A 17 -17.14 9.67 -9.63
C SER A 17 -15.92 10.03 -10.48
N MET A 18 -14.87 9.19 -10.47
CA MET A 18 -13.59 9.52 -11.13
C MET A 18 -13.19 8.45 -12.14
N HIS A 19 -12.73 8.84 -13.33
CA HIS A 19 -12.20 7.89 -14.32
C HIS A 19 -10.91 7.22 -13.80
N VAL A 20 -10.74 5.91 -14.05
CA VAL A 20 -9.65 5.07 -13.51
C VAL A 20 -8.26 5.65 -13.80
N GLU A 21 -8.05 6.23 -14.99
CA GLU A 21 -6.78 6.85 -15.36
C GLU A 21 -6.45 8.06 -14.49
N ARG A 22 -7.44 8.94 -14.23
CA ARG A 22 -7.23 10.09 -13.33
C ARG A 22 -6.94 9.65 -11.91
N GLY A 23 -7.61 8.58 -11.45
CA GLY A 23 -7.34 7.98 -10.14
C GLY A 23 -5.89 7.49 -10.02
N ALA A 24 -5.43 6.69 -10.98
CA ALA A 24 -4.05 6.20 -11.00
C ALA A 24 -3.02 7.33 -11.13
N TYR A 25 -3.33 8.41 -11.85
CA TYR A 25 -2.46 9.58 -11.96
C TYR A 25 -2.27 10.28 -10.62
N ILE A 26 -3.37 10.51 -9.90
CA ILE A 26 -3.37 11.16 -8.59
C ILE A 26 -2.62 10.29 -7.58
N ILE A 27 -2.85 8.97 -7.58
CA ILE A 27 -2.09 8.04 -6.75
C ILE A 27 -0.59 8.15 -7.05
N GLY A 28 -0.21 8.21 -8.33
CA GLY A 28 1.18 8.42 -8.74
C GLY A 28 1.78 9.71 -8.19
N ILE A 29 1.08 10.84 -8.30
CA ILE A 29 1.56 12.13 -7.79
C ILE A 29 1.69 12.11 -6.26
N VAL A 30 0.62 11.70 -5.56
CA VAL A 30 0.59 11.66 -4.10
C VAL A 30 1.68 10.73 -3.57
N GLY A 31 1.80 9.53 -4.16
CA GLY A 31 2.84 8.57 -3.79
C GLY A 31 4.25 9.09 -4.04
N MET A 32 4.48 9.81 -5.14
CA MET A 32 5.77 10.42 -5.45
C MET A 32 6.13 11.52 -4.43
N VAL A 33 5.17 12.38 -4.05
CA VAL A 33 5.37 13.41 -3.03
C VAL A 33 5.69 12.79 -1.67
N LEU A 34 4.89 11.82 -1.23
CA LEU A 34 5.10 11.12 0.05
C LEU A 34 6.44 10.38 0.08
N SER A 35 6.81 9.71 -1.00
CA SER A 35 8.11 9.02 -1.11
C SER A 35 9.26 10.02 -1.09
N GLY A 36 9.11 11.18 -1.76
CA GLY A 36 10.10 12.25 -1.73
C GLY A 36 10.31 12.83 -0.33
N LEU A 37 9.23 13.07 0.43
CA LEU A 37 9.31 13.45 1.84
C LEU A 37 9.99 12.36 2.68
N GLY A 38 9.73 11.08 2.38
CA GLY A 38 10.40 9.94 3.01
C GLY A 38 11.91 9.95 2.81
N VAL A 39 12.38 10.25 1.59
CA VAL A 39 13.82 10.40 1.29
C VAL A 39 14.44 11.53 2.11
N VAL A 40 13.77 12.69 2.18
CA VAL A 40 14.26 13.84 2.96
C VAL A 40 14.32 13.50 4.45
N GLY A 41 13.28 12.88 4.99
CA GLY A 41 13.26 12.43 6.39
C GLY A 41 14.37 11.43 6.71
N ALA A 42 14.55 10.43 5.85
CA ALA A 42 15.61 9.43 6.02
C ALA A 42 17.02 10.03 5.96
N ALA A 43 17.22 11.04 5.11
CA ALA A 43 18.49 11.78 5.03
C ALA A 43 18.77 12.58 6.31
N VAL A 44 17.75 13.22 6.89
CA VAL A 44 17.85 13.98 8.15
C VAL A 44 18.21 13.07 9.31
N GLU A 45 17.62 11.86 9.36
CA GLU A 45 17.88 10.87 10.41
C GLU A 45 19.11 9.99 10.17
N LEU A 46 19.84 10.17 9.06
CA LEU A 46 20.98 9.34 8.64
C LEU A 46 20.65 7.83 8.51
N LYS A 47 19.39 7.51 8.19
CA LYS A 47 18.87 6.15 8.03
C LYS A 47 18.86 5.74 6.56
N TRP A 48 20.01 5.28 6.07
CA TRP A 48 20.21 4.98 4.65
C TRP A 48 19.34 3.83 4.12
N ASP A 49 19.02 2.86 4.96
CA ASP A 49 18.09 1.76 4.66
C ASP A 49 16.68 2.27 4.31
N HIS A 50 16.17 3.20 5.12
CA HIS A 50 14.89 3.87 4.87
C HIS A 50 14.93 4.76 3.62
N ALA A 51 16.07 5.39 3.34
CA ALA A 51 16.25 6.20 2.13
C ALA A 51 16.16 5.34 0.86
N ILE A 52 16.80 4.16 0.85
CA ILE A 52 16.76 3.22 -0.30
C ILE A 52 15.33 2.78 -0.58
N GLY A 53 14.58 2.40 0.47
CA GLY A 53 13.16 2.04 0.33
C GLY A 53 12.33 3.18 -0.26
N SER A 54 12.54 4.40 0.22
CA SER A 54 11.82 5.59 -0.24
C SER A 54 12.17 5.96 -1.69
N ILE A 55 13.43 5.83 -2.11
CA ILE A 55 13.85 6.02 -3.50
C ILE A 55 13.20 4.99 -4.42
N LEU A 56 13.18 3.72 -4.00
CA LEU A 56 12.54 2.66 -4.79
C LEU A 56 11.05 2.95 -4.96
N SER A 57 10.34 3.32 -3.90
CA SER A 57 8.94 3.73 -3.97
C SER A 57 8.74 4.92 -4.91
N LEU A 58 9.62 5.92 -4.86
CA LEU A 58 9.56 7.08 -5.76
C LEU A 58 9.67 6.67 -7.24
N VAL A 59 10.56 5.74 -7.57
CA VAL A 59 10.70 5.21 -8.94
C VAL A 59 9.44 4.46 -9.38
N LEU A 60 8.82 3.68 -8.50
CA LEU A 60 7.59 2.94 -8.80
C LEU A 60 6.40 3.89 -9.04
N TYR A 61 6.25 4.95 -8.24
CA TYR A 61 5.21 5.95 -8.47
C TYR A 61 5.47 6.79 -9.72
N ALA A 62 6.74 7.11 -10.01
CA ALA A 62 7.13 7.75 -11.26
C ALA A 62 6.81 6.85 -12.48
N SER A 63 6.94 5.53 -12.35
CA SER A 63 6.62 4.59 -13.44
C SER A 63 5.13 4.63 -13.79
N ILE A 64 4.23 4.79 -12.81
CA ILE A 64 2.78 4.98 -13.05
C ILE A 64 2.53 6.24 -13.88
N ILE A 65 3.13 7.36 -13.48
CA ILE A 65 2.97 8.64 -14.20
C ILE A 65 3.52 8.52 -15.63
N TYR A 66 4.68 7.87 -15.78
CA TYR A 66 5.31 7.66 -17.08
C TYR A 66 4.51 6.70 -17.97
N ALA A 67 3.86 5.67 -17.39
CA ALA A 67 2.97 4.76 -18.08
C ALA A 67 1.81 5.50 -18.77
N GLN A 68 1.23 6.47 -18.07
CA GLN A 68 0.15 7.30 -18.60
C GLN A 68 0.62 8.25 -19.70
N LYS A 69 1.74 8.94 -19.50
CA LYS A 69 2.30 9.83 -20.53
C LYS A 69 2.65 9.09 -21.81
N LYS A 70 3.21 7.87 -21.69
CA LYS A 70 3.61 7.05 -22.83
C LYS A 70 2.49 6.16 -23.38
N GLN A 71 1.31 6.16 -22.73
CA GLN A 71 0.20 5.28 -23.07
C GLN A 71 0.65 3.82 -23.21
N ASN A 72 1.54 3.36 -22.33
CA ASN A 72 2.14 2.03 -22.39
C ASN A 72 1.80 1.25 -21.10
N PRO A 73 0.94 0.21 -21.18
CA PRO A 73 0.46 -0.52 -20.01
C PRO A 73 1.58 -1.35 -19.35
N SER A 74 2.64 -1.70 -20.07
CA SER A 74 3.75 -2.48 -19.51
C SER A 74 4.44 -1.78 -18.33
N LEU A 75 4.42 -0.44 -18.30
CA LEU A 75 5.07 0.36 -17.26
C LEU A 75 4.33 0.37 -15.90
N TYR A 76 3.12 -0.19 -15.83
CA TYR A 76 2.41 -0.41 -14.56
C TYR A 76 2.88 -1.66 -13.82
N TRP A 77 3.50 -2.63 -14.52
CA TRP A 77 3.90 -3.91 -13.93
C TRP A 77 4.87 -3.80 -12.75
N PRO A 78 5.92 -2.96 -12.79
CA PRO A 78 6.83 -2.83 -11.66
C PRO A 78 6.11 -2.45 -10.36
N PHE A 79 5.19 -1.48 -10.44
CA PHE A 79 4.38 -1.08 -9.29
C PHE A 79 3.46 -2.21 -8.84
N LEU A 80 2.71 -2.83 -9.78
CA LEU A 80 1.74 -3.88 -9.44
C LEU A 80 2.40 -5.10 -8.78
N ILE A 81 3.58 -5.50 -9.24
CA ILE A 81 4.34 -6.61 -8.65
C ILE A 81 4.82 -6.24 -7.25
N VAL A 82 5.53 -5.11 -7.12
CA VAL A 82 6.15 -4.74 -5.84
C VAL A 82 5.09 -4.44 -4.77
N ASN A 83 4.04 -3.69 -5.12
CA ASN A 83 2.94 -3.41 -4.20
C ASN A 83 2.15 -4.68 -3.86
N GLY A 84 1.95 -5.59 -4.83
CA GLY A 84 1.33 -6.90 -4.60
C GLY A 84 2.12 -7.75 -3.61
N ILE A 85 3.45 -7.83 -3.75
CA ILE A 85 4.34 -8.51 -2.80
C ILE A 85 4.25 -7.83 -1.42
N GLY A 86 4.26 -6.49 -1.38
CA GLY A 86 4.13 -5.72 -0.15
C GLY A 86 2.84 -6.02 0.62
N ILE A 87 1.70 -6.09 -0.07
CA ILE A 87 0.41 -6.49 0.51
C ILE A 87 0.49 -7.86 1.17
N VAL A 88 1.08 -8.85 0.48
CA VAL A 88 1.23 -10.21 1.02
C VAL A 88 2.12 -10.22 2.26
N LEU A 89 3.25 -9.52 2.23
CA LEU A 89 4.17 -9.43 3.37
C LEU A 89 3.51 -8.76 4.59
N VAL A 90 2.76 -7.68 4.39
CA VAL A 90 2.02 -7.00 5.47
C VAL A 90 0.92 -7.91 6.04
N ALA A 91 0.21 -8.65 5.19
CA ALA A 91 -0.80 -9.61 5.65
C ALA A 91 -0.17 -10.72 6.52
N ILE A 92 0.98 -11.27 6.10
CA ILE A 92 1.74 -12.25 6.89
C ILE A 92 2.17 -11.64 8.23
N TYR A 93 2.68 -10.41 8.23
CA TYR A 93 3.10 -9.72 9.45
C TYR A 93 1.93 -9.54 10.45
N ILE A 94 0.74 -9.16 9.97
CA ILE A 94 -0.45 -9.04 10.81
C ILE A 94 -0.84 -10.40 11.41
N ILE A 95 -0.83 -11.47 10.61
CA ILE A 95 -1.14 -12.82 11.08
C ILE A 95 -0.14 -13.26 12.16
N MET A 96 1.16 -13.08 11.92
CA MET A 96 2.21 -13.41 12.89
C MET A 96 2.06 -12.61 14.19
N SER A 97 1.73 -11.31 14.09
CA SER A 97 1.50 -10.45 15.25
C SER A 97 0.27 -10.91 16.05
N ALA A 98 -0.80 -11.33 15.39
CA ALA A 98 -1.99 -11.88 16.04
C ALA A 98 -1.69 -13.22 16.74
N VAL A 99 -0.90 -14.09 16.14
CA VAL A 99 -0.45 -15.35 16.75
C VAL A 99 0.40 -15.09 17.99
N LEU A 100 1.37 -14.17 17.91
CA LEU A 100 2.19 -13.78 19.05
C LEU A 100 1.35 -13.19 20.20
N LEU A 101 0.35 -12.36 19.86
CA LEU A 101 -0.59 -11.84 20.85
C LEU A 101 -1.39 -12.97 21.51
N ALA A 102 -1.92 -13.91 20.73
CA ALA A 102 -2.65 -15.06 21.26
C ALA A 102 -1.79 -15.92 22.20
N LEU A 103 -0.53 -16.18 21.83
CA LEU A 103 0.42 -16.90 22.69
C LEU A 103 0.72 -16.13 23.98
N SER A 104 0.87 -14.81 23.91
CA SER A 104 1.11 -13.96 25.09
C SER A 104 -0.06 -13.95 26.09
N MET A 105 -1.28 -14.25 25.62
CA MET A 105 -2.45 -14.38 26.49
C MET A 105 -2.59 -15.78 27.09
N ALA A 106 -1.92 -16.79 26.51
CA ALA A 106 -1.99 -18.18 26.96
C ALA A 106 -0.98 -18.53 28.07
N ILE A 107 0.05 -17.68 28.27
CA ILE A 107 1.05 -17.89 29.33
C ILE A 107 0.42 -17.51 30.68
N PRO A 108 0.34 -18.44 31.66
CA PRO A 108 -0.20 -18.15 32.98
C PRO A 108 0.63 -17.06 33.68
N GLU A 109 -0.02 -16.09 34.30
CA GLU A 109 0.62 -14.96 35.02
C GLU A 109 1.58 -15.43 36.13
N ASN A 110 1.41 -16.67 36.59
CA ASN A 110 2.14 -17.28 37.70
C ASN A 110 3.58 -17.73 37.34
N SER A 111 4.00 -17.68 36.07
CA SER A 111 5.32 -18.19 35.64
C SER A 111 6.43 -17.12 35.53
N LEU A 112 6.10 -15.84 35.70
CA LEU A 112 7.07 -14.74 35.65
C LEU A 112 7.39 -14.28 37.07
N SER A 113 8.48 -14.86 37.60
CA SER A 113 9.13 -14.56 38.88
C SER A 113 9.17 -13.06 39.23
N GLU A 114 8.85 -12.75 40.48
CA GLU A 114 8.83 -11.44 41.17
C GLU A 114 10.20 -10.69 41.22
N GLU A 115 11.09 -10.87 40.24
CA GLU A 115 12.34 -10.10 40.21
C GLU A 115 12.16 -8.77 39.49
N THR A 116 11.84 -7.76 40.31
CA THR A 116 12.32 -6.37 40.21
C THR A 116 12.01 -5.61 38.92
N LEU A 117 10.95 -4.79 38.96
CA LEU A 117 11.00 -3.48 38.31
C LEU A 117 10.30 -2.41 39.15
N ASP A 118 11.08 -1.39 39.42
CA ASP A 118 10.81 -0.21 40.24
C ASP A 118 9.61 0.59 39.68
N GLY A 119 8.62 0.86 40.54
CA GLY A 119 7.59 1.89 40.36
C GLY A 119 6.37 1.61 39.47
N ALA A 120 6.44 0.73 38.46
CA ALA A 120 5.28 0.34 37.64
C ALA A 120 4.79 -1.05 38.04
N THR A 121 3.49 -1.21 38.33
CA THR A 121 2.91 -2.54 38.58
C THR A 121 3.09 -3.38 37.31
N GLN A 122 3.62 -4.61 37.42
CA GLN A 122 3.84 -5.53 36.29
C GLN A 122 2.61 -5.63 35.36
N ASP A 123 1.42 -5.60 35.93
CA ASP A 123 0.14 -5.58 35.22
C ASP A 123 -0.02 -4.37 34.28
N GLN A 124 0.48 -3.19 34.67
CA GLN A 124 0.43 -1.99 33.84
C GLN A 124 1.32 -2.13 32.60
N VAL A 125 2.50 -2.75 32.74
CA VAL A 125 3.41 -2.97 31.61
C VAL A 125 2.82 -4.00 30.63
N ILE A 126 2.23 -5.08 31.14
CA ILE A 126 1.57 -6.10 30.32
C ILE A 126 0.36 -5.51 29.59
N ALA A 127 -0.49 -4.76 30.30
CA ALA A 127 -1.65 -4.10 29.71
C ALA A 127 -1.25 -3.08 28.64
N ALA A 128 -0.25 -2.23 28.92
CA ALA A 128 0.27 -1.26 27.96
C ALA A 128 0.86 -1.94 26.72
N THR A 129 1.59 -3.04 26.89
CA THR A 129 2.17 -3.81 25.79
C THR A 129 1.08 -4.43 24.91
N ARG A 130 0.07 -5.06 25.52
CA ARG A 130 -1.09 -5.63 24.79
C ARG A 130 -1.84 -4.55 24.00
N LEU A 131 -2.11 -3.41 24.63
CA LEU A 131 -2.75 -2.28 23.97
C LEU A 131 -1.91 -1.76 22.80
N GLY A 132 -0.60 -1.63 22.98
CA GLY A 132 0.34 -1.25 21.93
C GLY A 132 0.29 -2.18 20.72
N ILE A 133 0.32 -3.50 20.94
CA ILE A 133 0.21 -4.51 19.87
C ILE A 133 -1.12 -4.36 19.12
N VAL A 134 -2.24 -4.18 19.83
CA VAL A 134 -3.57 -4.00 19.22
C VAL A 134 -3.61 -2.73 18.36
N MET A 135 -3.07 -1.61 18.84
CA MET A 135 -3.01 -0.36 18.05
C MET A 135 -2.17 -0.53 16.79
N VAL A 136 -1.00 -1.19 16.90
CA VAL A 136 -0.12 -1.46 15.77
C VAL A 136 -0.83 -2.35 14.74
N MET A 137 -1.50 -3.42 15.16
CA MET A 137 -2.28 -4.27 14.25
C MET A 137 -3.41 -3.53 13.55
N ALA A 138 -4.13 -2.64 14.26
CA ALA A 138 -5.19 -1.83 13.67
C ALA A 138 -4.63 -0.87 12.60
N MET A 139 -3.50 -0.22 12.89
CA MET A 139 -2.80 0.66 11.96
C MET A 139 -2.34 -0.09 10.70
N PHE A 140 -1.70 -1.26 10.85
CA PHE A 140 -1.25 -2.08 9.71
C PHE A 140 -2.43 -2.64 8.91
N SER A 141 -3.55 -2.97 9.55
CA SER A 141 -4.76 -3.42 8.85
C SER A 141 -5.37 -2.30 8.01
N ALA A 142 -5.43 -1.08 8.53
CA ALA A 142 -5.85 0.08 7.74
C ALA A 142 -4.92 0.32 6.55
N PHE A 143 -3.60 0.26 6.77
CA PHE A 143 -2.61 0.37 5.71
C PHE A 143 -2.79 -0.72 4.63
N LEU A 144 -3.05 -1.97 5.02
CA LEU A 144 -3.32 -3.07 4.10
C LEU A 144 -4.54 -2.81 3.22
N ILE A 145 -5.63 -2.30 3.80
CA ILE A 145 -6.86 -1.95 3.07
C ILE A 145 -6.56 -0.85 2.05
N PHE A 146 -5.84 0.20 2.45
CA PHE A 146 -5.44 1.27 1.54
C PHE A 146 -4.52 0.77 0.41
N ALA A 147 -3.53 -0.07 0.73
CA ALA A 147 -2.61 -0.63 -0.25
C ALA A 147 -3.34 -1.53 -1.27
N ALA A 148 -4.26 -2.37 -0.80
CA ALA A 148 -5.11 -3.20 -1.65
C ALA A 148 -6.03 -2.35 -2.55
N TRP A 149 -6.56 -1.25 -2.01
CA TRP A 149 -7.36 -0.30 -2.78
C TRP A 149 -6.54 0.39 -3.87
N PHE A 150 -5.34 0.88 -3.57
CA PHE A 150 -4.44 1.43 -4.58
C PHE A 150 -4.07 0.40 -5.65
N GLN A 151 -3.75 -0.84 -5.24
CA GLN A 151 -3.49 -1.94 -6.17
C GLN A 151 -4.66 -2.14 -7.14
N TYR A 152 -5.89 -2.15 -6.61
CA TYR A 152 -7.09 -2.30 -7.41
C TYR A 152 -7.27 -1.17 -8.42
N VAL A 153 -7.13 0.10 -7.99
CA VAL A 153 -7.27 1.27 -8.88
C VAL A 153 -6.22 1.23 -10.00
N VAL A 154 -4.97 0.95 -9.66
CA VAL A 154 -3.87 0.89 -10.64
C VAL A 154 -4.04 -0.30 -11.59
N TYR A 155 -4.49 -1.45 -11.10
CA TYR A 155 -4.79 -2.62 -11.94
C TYR A 155 -5.92 -2.33 -12.94
N ARG A 156 -6.99 -1.65 -12.51
CA ARG A 156 -8.09 -1.24 -13.41
C ARG A 156 -7.62 -0.23 -14.47
N ALA A 157 -6.73 0.70 -14.11
CA ALA A 157 -6.13 1.63 -15.08
C ALA A 157 -5.25 0.90 -16.10
N TYR A 158 -4.47 -0.09 -15.66
CA TYR A 158 -3.69 -0.97 -16.53
C TYR A 158 -4.58 -1.74 -17.51
N GLU A 159 -5.65 -2.36 -16.99
CA GLU A 159 -6.60 -3.16 -17.77
C GLU A 159 -7.27 -2.30 -18.86
N TYR A 160 -7.74 -1.11 -18.49
CA TYR A 160 -8.32 -0.14 -19.41
C TYR A 160 -7.36 0.23 -20.55
N MET A 161 -6.13 0.62 -20.20
CA MET A 161 -5.13 1.00 -21.20
C MET A 161 -4.78 -0.16 -22.14
N LYS A 162 -4.73 -1.39 -21.62
CA LYS A 162 -4.51 -2.59 -22.43
C LYS A 162 -5.66 -2.83 -23.41
N MET A 163 -6.91 -2.68 -22.99
CA MET A 163 -8.07 -2.82 -23.86
C MET A 163 -8.06 -1.78 -24.99
N THR A 164 -7.79 -0.52 -24.67
CA THR A 164 -7.71 0.57 -25.66
C THR A 164 -6.64 0.30 -26.72
N GLN A 165 -5.47 -0.19 -26.32
CA GLN A 165 -4.41 -0.56 -27.27
C GLN A 165 -4.81 -1.71 -28.19
N MET A 166 -5.48 -2.75 -27.68
CA MET A 166 -5.94 -3.87 -28.51
C MET A 166 -6.97 -3.43 -29.56
N ASN A 167 -7.89 -2.54 -29.20
CA ASN A 167 -8.91 -2.02 -30.11
C ASN A 167 -8.32 -1.16 -31.25
N LEU A 168 -7.26 -0.38 -30.97
CA LEU A 168 -6.56 0.39 -32.00
C LEU A 168 -5.85 -0.51 -33.03
N HIS A 169 -5.35 -1.67 -32.60
CA HIS A 169 -4.70 -2.63 -33.49
C HIS A 169 -5.69 -3.41 -34.37
N THR A 170 -6.92 -3.62 -33.93
CA THR A 170 -7.95 -4.28 -34.75
C THR A 170 -8.53 -3.33 -35.80
N THR A 171 -8.74 -2.05 -35.48
CA THR A 171 -9.25 -1.06 -36.45
C THR A 171 -8.26 -0.76 -37.58
N ASN A 172 -6.95 -0.80 -37.33
CA ASN A 172 -5.93 -0.60 -38.37
C ASN A 172 -5.75 -1.80 -39.32
N LYS A 173 -6.37 -2.95 -39.03
CA LYS A 173 -6.31 -4.15 -39.87
C LYS A 173 -7.55 -4.35 -40.75
N ALA A 174 -8.60 -3.56 -40.53
CA ALA A 174 -9.84 -3.56 -41.31
C ALA A 174 -9.76 -2.50 -42.41
#